data_AF-A0A2K2FNP1-F1
#
_entry.id   AF-A0A2K2FNP1-F1
#
_cell.length_a   1.000
_cell.length_b   1.000
_cell.length_c   1.000
_cell.angle_alpha   90.00
_cell.angle_beta   90.00
_cell.angle_gamma   90.00
#
_symmetry.space_group_name_H-M   'P 1'
#
loop_
_entity.id
_entity.type
_entity.pdbx_description
1 polymer ?
#
loop_
_entity_poly.entity_id
_entity_poly.type
_entity_poly.pdbx_seq_one_letter_code
_entity_poly.pdbx_strand_id
1 'polypeptide(L)'
;MIIFLFAVPLLWAAVMDYMKRIIPDWTWIAILLLGVMSAFILPYPTLLQRIAGFLLPGICLFFLALKYGGVGGGDIKLTAAMGFSFGLYGLAAILFFALLPALLYSKVSRQKSVPLAVFLCTGFFVFVGIGLITGR
;
A
#
# COMPACT_ATOMS: atom_id res chain seq x y z
N MET A 1 -17.01 -4.82 -4.34
CA MET A 1 -17.73 -3.76 -3.59
C MET A 1 -16.97 -3.28 -2.34
N ILE A 2 -16.55 -4.17 -1.42
CA ILE A 2 -15.80 -3.80 -0.19
C ILE A 2 -14.44 -3.15 -0.49
N ILE A 3 -13.78 -3.50 -1.60
CA ILE A 3 -12.46 -2.99 -1.98
C ILE A 3 -12.44 -1.46 -2.15
N PHE A 4 -13.55 -0.83 -2.53
CA PHE A 4 -13.61 0.64 -2.67
C PHE A 4 -13.51 1.39 -1.34
N LEU A 5 -13.81 0.75 -0.21
CA LEU A 5 -13.69 1.36 1.12
C LEU A 5 -12.22 1.68 1.45
N PHE A 6 -11.28 0.92 0.90
CA PHE A 6 -9.84 1.17 1.06
C PHE A 6 -9.36 2.42 0.32
N ALA A 7 -10.10 2.88 -0.70
CA ALA A 7 -9.73 4.06 -1.49
C ALA A 7 -9.73 5.34 -0.64
N VAL A 8 -10.68 5.49 0.29
CA VAL A 8 -10.82 6.69 1.12
C VAL A 8 -9.59 6.95 2.01
N PRO A 9 -9.17 6.03 2.91
CA PRO A 9 -7.97 6.25 3.73
C PRO A 9 -6.69 6.31 2.89
N LEU A 10 -6.63 5.59 1.77
CA LEU A 10 -5.45 5.57 0.89
C LEU A 10 -5.29 6.87 0.10
N LEU A 11 -6.39 7.45 -0.40
CA LEU A 11 -6.39 8.77 -1.04
C LEU A 11 -5.99 9.85 -0.03
N TRP A 12 -6.50 9.78 1.20
CA TRP A 12 -6.11 10.72 2.24
C TRP A 12 -4.61 10.59 2.58
N ALA A 13 -4.11 9.37 2.72
CA ALA A 13 -2.69 9.11 2.91
C ALA A 13 -1.85 9.68 1.75
N ALA A 14 -2.28 9.47 0.50
CA ALA A 14 -1.60 10.00 -0.68
C ALA A 14 -1.58 11.54 -0.72
N VAL A 15 -2.70 12.21 -0.45
CA VAL A 15 -2.78 13.68 -0.43
C VAL A 15 -1.89 14.25 0.68
N MET A 16 -1.93 13.65 1.87
CA MET A 16 -1.11 14.10 3.00
C MET A 16 0.39 13.83 2.78
N ASP A 17 0.73 12.71 2.16
CA ASP A 17 2.11 12.37 1.80
C ASP A 17 2.65 13.32 0.72
N TYR A 18 1.84 13.68 -0.28
CA TYR A 18 2.19 14.67 -1.30
C TYR A 18 2.42 16.07 -0.71
N MET A 19 1.50 16.52 0.15
CA MET A 19 1.52 17.90 0.69
C MET A 19 2.49 18.08 1.84
N LYS A 20 2.55 17.12 2.77
CA LYS A 20 3.22 17.26 4.06
C LYS A 20 4.28 16.19 4.33
N ARG A 21 4.43 15.19 3.46
CA ARG A 21 5.33 14.03 3.67
C ARG A 21 5.08 13.30 4.99
N ILE A 22 3.83 13.31 5.45
CA ILE A 22 3.40 12.69 6.71
C ILE A 22 2.19 11.82 6.41
N ILE A 23 2.29 10.54 6.77
CA ILE A 23 1.15 9.61 6.72
C ILE A 23 0.50 9.62 8.11
N PRO A 24 -0.75 10.13 8.24
CA PRO A 24 -1.43 10.19 9.53
C PRO A 24 -1.80 8.79 10.02
N ASP A 25 -1.72 8.54 11.33
CA ASP A 25 -1.83 7.17 11.86
C ASP A 25 -3.19 6.51 11.60
N TRP A 26 -4.26 7.29 11.53
CA TRP A 26 -5.59 6.78 11.30
C TRP A 26 -5.76 6.09 9.94
N THR A 27 -4.95 6.41 8.92
CA THR A 27 -5.11 5.83 7.57
C THR A 27 -4.68 4.37 7.54
N TRP A 28 -3.50 4.05 8.06
CA TRP A 28 -3.03 2.66 8.12
C TRP A 28 -3.84 1.84 9.12
N ILE A 29 -4.32 2.44 10.22
CA ILE A 29 -5.24 1.78 11.17
C ILE A 29 -6.57 1.44 10.47
N ALA A 30 -7.16 2.38 9.74
CA ALA A 30 -8.41 2.15 9.02
C ALA A 30 -8.26 1.06 7.94
N ILE A 31 -7.16 1.07 7.18
CA ILE A 31 -6.86 0.04 6.18
C ILE A 31 -6.73 -1.32 6.87
N LEU A 32 -6.00 -1.42 7.98
CA LEU A 32 -5.82 -2.67 8.70
C LEU A 32 -7.14 -3.20 9.25
N LEU A 33 -7.98 -2.33 9.82
CA LEU A 33 -9.31 -2.70 10.31
C LEU A 33 -10.21 -3.23 9.19
N LEU A 34 -10.25 -2.54 8.04
CA LEU A 34 -10.97 -3.01 6.86
C LEU A 34 -10.41 -4.35 6.35
N GLY A 35 -9.09 -4.52 6.41
CA GLY A 35 -8.40 -5.78 6.12
C GLY A 35 -8.89 -6.92 7.02
N VAL A 36 -8.98 -6.68 8.34
CA VAL A 36 -9.49 -7.66 9.31
C VAL A 36 -10.94 -7.99 9.02
N MET A 37 -11.81 -6.99 8.83
CA MET A 37 -13.21 -7.22 8.47
C MET A 37 -13.34 -8.03 7.18
N SER A 38 -12.51 -7.72 6.17
CA SER A 38 -12.50 -8.47 4.91
C SER A 38 -12.07 -9.93 5.08
N ALA A 39 -11.23 -10.24 6.07
CA ALA A 39 -10.78 -11.61 6.33
C ALA A 39 -11.90 -12.50 6.89
N PHE A 40 -12.88 -11.90 7.59
CA PHE A 40 -14.06 -12.61 8.07
C PHE A 40 -15.14 -12.76 6.99
N ILE A 41 -15.23 -11.82 6.05
CA ILE A 41 -16.27 -11.78 5.03
C ILE A 41 -15.86 -12.56 3.76
N LEU A 42 -14.58 -12.49 3.37
CA LEU A 42 -14.08 -13.05 2.11
C LEU A 42 -13.15 -14.23 2.39
N PRO A 43 -13.37 -15.40 1.76
CA PRO A 43 -12.51 -16.57 1.92
C PRO A 43 -11.14 -16.40 1.24
N TYR A 44 -11.00 -15.40 0.36
CA TYR A 44 -9.76 -15.07 -0.34
C TYR A 44 -9.41 -13.59 -0.15
N PRO A 45 -8.13 -13.21 0.04
CA PRO A 45 -6.93 -14.04 0.15
C PRO A 45 -6.89 -14.86 1.45
N THR A 46 -6.20 -16.01 1.42
CA THR A 46 -6.10 -16.92 2.58
C THR A 46 -5.38 -16.25 3.75
N LEU A 47 -5.66 -16.70 4.97
CA LEU A 47 -5.09 -16.12 6.18
C LEU A 47 -3.54 -16.11 6.15
N LEU A 48 -2.94 -17.18 5.62
CA LEU A 48 -1.48 -17.28 5.45
C LEU A 48 -0.95 -16.23 4.46
N GLN A 49 -1.64 -15.99 3.34
CA GLN A 49 -1.26 -14.94 2.40
C GLN A 49 -1.40 -13.53 2.97
N ARG A 50 -2.39 -13.31 3.86
CA ARG A 50 -2.58 -12.03 4.56
C ARG A 50 -1.47 -11.78 5.58
N ILE A 51 -1.14 -12.79 6.39
CA ILE A 51 -0.02 -12.72 7.35
C ILE A 51 1.31 -12.53 6.61
N ALA A 52 1.55 -13.30 5.55
CA ALA A 52 2.73 -13.13 4.71
C ALA A 52 2.78 -11.72 4.09
N GLY A 53 1.64 -11.24 3.58
CA GLY A 53 1.49 -9.89 3.04
C GLY A 53 1.70 -8.80 4.10
N PHE A 54 1.44 -9.04 5.38
CA PHE A 54 1.74 -8.09 6.44
C PHE A 54 3.24 -8.10 6.81
N LEU A 55 3.78 -9.29 7.11
CA LEU A 55 5.12 -9.44 7.66
C LEU A 55 6.22 -9.17 6.63
N LEU A 56 6.16 -9.77 5.43
CA LEU A 56 7.24 -9.65 4.43
C LEU A 56 7.55 -8.20 4.07
N PRO A 57 6.60 -7.39 3.54
CA PRO A 57 6.90 -6.02 3.15
C PRO A 57 7.21 -5.14 4.37
N GLY A 58 6.56 -5.37 5.51
CA GLY A 58 6.83 -4.64 6.74
C GLY A 58 8.27 -4.85 7.22
N ILE A 59 8.72 -6.11 7.29
CA ILE A 59 10.08 -6.47 7.68
C ILE A 59 11.09 -5.96 6.64
N CYS A 60 10.84 -6.11 5.34
CA CYS A 60 11.73 -5.63 4.29
C CYS A 60 11.94 -4.10 4.38
N LEU A 61 10.86 -3.33 4.50
CA LEU A 61 10.96 -1.87 4.63
C LEU A 61 11.58 -1.44 5.97
N PHE A 62 11.32 -2.18 7.05
CA PHE A 62 11.96 -1.94 8.34
C PHE A 62 13.48 -2.16 8.29
N PHE A 63 13.95 -3.25 7.68
CA PHE A 63 15.38 -3.47 7.45
C PHE A 63 15.99 -2.40 6.56
N LEU A 64 15.28 -1.97 5.51
CA LEU A 64 15.74 -0.88 4.64
C LEU A 64 15.87 0.44 5.40
N ALA A 65 14.91 0.73 6.29
CA ALA A 65 14.94 1.90 7.17
C ALA A 65 16.15 1.87 8.11
N LEU A 66 16.45 0.72 8.72
CA LEU A 66 17.60 0.55 9.61
C LEU A 66 18.94 0.68 8.88
N LYS A 67 19.05 0.13 7.67
CA LYS A 67 20.33 0.05 6.95
C LYS A 67 20.69 1.32 6.18
N TYR A 68 19.71 1.91 5.50
CA TYR A 68 19.97 3.04 4.59
C TYR A 68 19.45 4.37 5.12
N GLY A 69 18.54 4.34 6.11
CA GLY A 69 17.80 5.53 6.53
C GLY A 69 16.89 6.06 5.41
N GLY A 70 15.89 6.85 5.77
CA GLY A 70 15.04 7.55 4.81
C GLY A 70 13.73 6.86 4.40
N VAL A 71 13.41 5.69 4.96
CA VAL A 71 12.06 5.11 4.87
C VAL A 71 11.26 5.57 6.09
N GLY A 72 10.09 6.18 5.87
CA GLY A 72 9.24 6.64 6.95
C GLY A 72 8.57 5.49 7.69
N GLY A 73 8.43 5.61 9.02
CA GLY A 73 7.65 4.64 9.81
C GLY A 73 6.19 4.52 9.34
N GLY A 74 5.62 5.62 8.83
CA GLY A 74 4.30 5.63 8.20
C GLY A 74 4.24 4.76 6.94
N ASP A 75 5.27 4.79 6.09
CA ASP A 75 5.33 4.00 4.85
C ASP A 75 5.36 2.51 5.15
N ILE A 76 6.14 2.11 6.17
CA ILE A 76 6.24 0.72 6.64
C ILE A 76 4.87 0.21 7.09
N LYS A 77 4.20 0.97 7.98
CA LYS A 77 2.90 0.59 8.54
C LYS A 77 1.81 0.56 7.48
N LEU A 78 1.78 1.55 6.59
CA LEU A 78 0.81 1.62 5.49
C LEU A 78 0.97 0.45 4.53
N THR A 79 2.21 0.16 4.11
CA THR A 79 2.49 -0.95 3.19
C THR A 79 2.19 -2.30 3.83
N ALA A 80 2.49 -2.48 5.11
CA ALA A 80 2.12 -3.69 5.85
C ALA A 80 0.59 -3.85 5.96
N ALA A 81 -0.14 -2.77 6.27
CA ALA A 81 -1.61 -2.79 6.33
C ALA A 81 -2.25 -3.13 4.97
N MET A 82 -1.72 -2.56 3.88
CA MET A 82 -2.13 -2.90 2.52
C MET A 82 -1.84 -4.37 2.19
N GLY A 83 -0.68 -4.88 2.57
CA GLY A 83 -0.33 -6.28 2.37
C GLY A 83 -1.18 -7.27 3.17
N PHE A 84 -1.62 -6.91 4.38
CA PHE A 84 -2.60 -7.71 5.12
C PHE A 84 -3.97 -7.74 4.42
N SER A 85 -4.35 -6.61 3.81
CA SER A 85 -5.67 -6.43 3.21
C SER A 85 -5.81 -7.14 1.86
N PHE A 86 -4.78 -7.05 1.01
CA PHE A 86 -4.78 -7.60 -0.35
C PHE A 86 -3.96 -8.90 -0.50
N GLY A 87 -3.28 -9.32 0.56
CA GLY A 87 -2.36 -10.45 0.54
C GLY A 87 -1.05 -10.12 -0.18
N LEU A 88 -0.09 -11.05 -0.10
CA LEU A 88 1.24 -10.89 -0.70
C LEU A 88 1.19 -10.63 -2.22
N TYR A 89 0.41 -11.43 -2.96
CA TYR A 89 0.32 -11.32 -4.42
C TYR A 89 -0.39 -10.04 -4.87
N GLY A 90 -1.47 -9.66 -4.18
CA GLY A 90 -2.18 -8.42 -4.46
C GLY A 90 -1.29 -7.20 -4.20
N LEU A 91 -0.59 -7.18 -3.07
CA LEU A 91 0.37 -6.12 -2.78
C LEU A 91 1.52 -6.08 -3.80
N ALA A 92 2.07 -7.24 -4.19
CA ALA A 92 3.13 -7.28 -5.19
C ALA A 92 2.69 -6.67 -6.53
N ALA A 93 1.47 -6.98 -6.97
CA ALA A 93 0.88 -6.36 -8.16
C ALA A 93 0.71 -4.84 -8.00
N ILE A 94 0.16 -4.38 -6.86
CA ILE A 94 -0.01 -2.96 -6.54
C ILE A 94 1.34 -2.24 -6.57
N LEU A 95 2.37 -2.79 -5.93
CA LEU A 95 3.73 -2.23 -5.90
C LEU A 95 4.37 -2.22 -7.29
N PHE A 96 4.16 -3.27 -8.08
CA PHE A 96 4.66 -3.33 -9.45
C PHE A 96 4.09 -2.20 -10.31
N PHE A 97 2.79 -1.97 -10.26
CA PHE A 97 2.15 -0.85 -10.96
C PHE A 97 2.50 0.51 -10.37
N ALA A 98 2.76 0.59 -9.06
CA ALA A 98 3.24 1.81 -8.40
C ALA A 98 4.68 2.18 -8.81
N LEU A 99 5.52 1.18 -9.14
CA LEU A 99 6.93 1.38 -9.46
C LEU A 99 7.13 2.17 -10.76
N LEU A 100 6.30 1.93 -11.78
CA LEU A 100 6.40 2.61 -13.08
C LEU A 100 6.31 4.15 -12.96
N PRO A 101 5.24 4.72 -12.38
CA PRO A 101 5.17 6.17 -12.16
C PRO A 101 6.19 6.67 -11.14
N ALA A 102 6.57 5.86 -10.14
CA ALA A 102 7.59 6.24 -9.17
C ALA A 102 8.97 6.42 -9.81
N LEU A 103 9.37 5.52 -10.71
CA LEU A 103 10.64 5.59 -11.44
C LEU A 103 10.67 6.79 -12.39
N LEU A 104 9.58 7.02 -13.12
CA LEU A 104 9.46 8.19 -14.00
C LEU A 104 9.55 9.48 -13.19
N TYR A 105 8.82 9.58 -12.08
CA TYR A 105 8.85 10.74 -11.19
C TYR A 105 10.24 10.96 -10.58
N SER A 106 10.90 9.90 -10.11
CA SER A 106 12.26 10.00 -9.55
C SER A 106 13.26 10.50 -10.60
N LYS A 107 13.14 10.05 -11.85
CA LYS A 107 14.05 10.45 -12.94
C LYS A 107 13.82 11.89 -13.39
N VAL A 108 12.56 12.32 -13.47
CA VAL A 108 12.18 13.67 -13.90
C VAL A 108 12.43 14.69 -12.79
N SER A 109 12.04 14.37 -11.56
CA SER A 109 12.02 15.34 -10.47
C SER A 109 13.37 15.48 -9.76
N ARG A 110 14.33 14.54 -9.94
CA ARG A 110 15.63 14.47 -9.23
C ARG A 110 15.54 14.61 -7.69
N GLN A 111 14.35 14.44 -7.14
CA GLN A 111 14.05 14.56 -5.73
C GLN A 111 14.49 13.27 -5.01
N LYS A 112 15.20 13.41 -3.89
CA LYS A 112 15.67 12.26 -3.09
C LYS A 112 14.55 11.54 -2.35
N SER A 113 13.42 12.21 -2.09
CA SER A 113 12.27 11.64 -1.41
C SER A 113 11.10 11.49 -2.38
N VAL A 114 10.60 10.27 -2.53
CA VAL A 114 9.47 9.93 -3.40
C VAL A 114 8.25 9.67 -2.51
N PRO A 115 7.11 10.36 -2.70
CA PRO A 115 5.93 10.16 -1.85
C PRO A 115 5.30 8.78 -2.13
N LEU A 116 5.66 7.80 -1.31
CA LEU A 116 5.35 6.38 -1.53
C LEU A 116 3.84 6.13 -1.50
N ALA A 117 3.08 6.81 -0.64
CA ALA A 117 1.64 6.61 -0.53
C ALA A 117 0.90 7.02 -1.80
N VAL A 118 1.39 8.05 -2.51
CA VAL A 118 0.81 8.48 -3.80
C VAL A 118 0.94 7.38 -4.85
N PHE A 119 2.13 6.81 -5.00
CA PHE A 119 2.34 5.74 -5.98
C PHE A 119 1.61 4.46 -5.59
N LEU A 120 1.57 4.14 -4.29
CA LEU A 120 0.81 3.01 -3.76
C LEU A 120 -0.69 3.16 -4.04
N CYS A 121 -1.22 4.39 -3.94
CA CYS A 121 -2.59 4.73 -4.30
C CYS A 121 -2.86 4.51 -5.79
N THR A 122 -1.96 4.99 -6.67
CA THR A 122 -2.07 4.77 -8.11
C THR A 122 -2.06 3.28 -8.45
N GLY A 123 -1.13 2.51 -7.87
CA GLY A 123 -1.05 1.05 -8.06
C GLY A 123 -2.32 0.34 -7.60
N PHE A 124 -2.92 0.80 -6.50
CA PHE A 124 -4.18 0.27 -5.99
C PHE A 124 -5.33 0.49 -6.99
N PHE A 125 -5.49 1.70 -7.54
CA PHE A 125 -6.53 1.95 -8.54
C PHE A 125 -6.37 1.10 -9.79
N VAL A 126 -5.13 0.91 -10.27
CA VAL A 126 -4.86 0.02 -11.41
C VAL A 126 -5.22 -1.42 -11.07
N PHE A 127 -4.82 -1.91 -9.90
CA PHE A 127 -5.16 -3.27 -9.45
C PHE A 127 -6.68 -3.50 -9.37
N VAL A 128 -7.42 -2.54 -8.81
CA VAL A 128 -8.89 -2.62 -8.76
C VAL A 128 -9.50 -2.58 -10.15
N GLY A 129 -9.01 -1.70 -11.03
CA GLY A 129 -9.48 -1.59 -12.41
C GLY A 129 -9.28 -2.90 -13.19
N ILE A 130 -8.12 -3.54 -13.05
CA ILE A 130 -7.85 -4.85 -13.66
C ILE A 130 -8.80 -5.92 -13.12
N GLY A 131 -9.05 -5.94 -11.81
CA GLY A 131 -10.02 -6.87 -11.19
C GLY A 131 -11.43 -6.72 -11.78
N LEU A 132 -11.90 -5.47 -11.91
CA LEU A 132 -13.20 -5.16 -12.54
C LEU A 132 -13.28 -5.64 -13.99
N ILE A 133 -12.24 -5.41 -14.80
CA ILE A 133 -12.20 -5.82 -16.20
C ILE A 133 -12.18 -7.35 -16.32
N THR A 134 -11.48 -8.03 -15.40
CA THR A 134 -11.35 -9.49 -15.39
C THR A 134 -12.57 -10.19 -14.76
N GLY A 135 -13.56 -9.44 -14.28
CA GLY A 135 -14.78 -9.99 -13.67
C GLY A 135 -14.54 -10.70 -12.33
N ARG A 136 -13.46 -10.35 -11.61
CA ARG A 136 -13.13 -10.89 -10.29
C ARG A 136 -13.34 -9.88 -9.17
#